data_AF-A0A9P1G1T9-F1
#
_entry.id   AF-A0A9P1G1T9-F1
#
_cell.length_a   1.000
_cell.length_b   1.000
_cell.length_c   1.000
_cell.angle_alpha   90.00
_cell.angle_beta   90.00
_cell.angle_gamma   90.00
#
_symmetry.space_group_name_H-M   'P 1'
#
loop_
_entity.id
_entity.type
_entity.pdbx_description
1 polymer ?
#
loop_
_entity_poly.entity_id
_entity_poly.type
_entity_poly.pdbx_seq_one_letter_code
_entity_poly.pdbx_strand_id
1 'polypeptide(L)'
;GMGGAMDLVSADSKVLVVMEHVAKGNKHKLKPSCSLPLTGKRVVNRCITDMAVFDFVTEGPEAPPTLIEIAPDTTVDAVREATGFEFKVAEPLKTMLAD
;
A
#
# COMPACT_ATOMS: atom_id res chain seq x y z
N GLY A 1 4.59 -23.46 0.58
CA GLY A 1 5.35 -22.96 1.75
C GLY A 1 5.80 -21.55 1.47
N MET A 2 6.03 -20.71 2.50
CA MET A 2 6.37 -19.29 2.34
C MET A 2 7.75 -19.00 1.74
N GLY A 3 8.61 -20.01 1.55
CA GLY A 3 9.96 -19.83 1.01
C GLY A 3 10.77 -18.82 1.84
N GLY A 4 11.67 -18.09 1.19
CA GLY A 4 12.45 -17.01 1.83
C GLY A 4 11.72 -15.67 1.95
N ALA A 5 10.39 -15.63 1.73
CA ALA A 5 9.65 -14.36 1.76
C ALA A 5 9.66 -13.72 3.16
N MET A 6 9.59 -14.54 4.22
CA MET A 6 9.65 -14.05 5.60
C MET A 6 11.03 -13.49 5.94
N ASP A 7 12.09 -14.16 5.49
CA ASP A 7 13.47 -13.68 5.69
C ASP A 7 13.69 -12.33 5.00
N LEU A 8 13.25 -12.19 3.75
CA LEU A 8 13.38 -10.96 2.97
C LEU A 8 12.70 -9.76 3.64
N VAL A 9 11.47 -9.93 4.14
CA VAL A 9 10.73 -8.83 4.77
C VAL A 9 11.18 -8.53 6.21
N SER A 10 12.01 -9.39 6.79
CA SER A 10 12.59 -9.19 8.13
C SER A 10 13.96 -8.51 8.11
N ALA A 11 14.56 -8.35 6.92
CA ALA A 11 15.84 -7.67 6.75
C ALA A 11 15.70 -6.16 6.99
N ASP A 12 16.80 -5.51 7.41
CA ASP A 12 16.89 -4.07 7.62
C ASP A 12 16.99 -3.30 6.29
N SER A 13 15.97 -3.46 5.46
CA SER A 13 15.88 -2.91 4.11
C SER A 13 14.47 -2.43 3.81
N LYS A 14 14.34 -1.53 2.84
CA LYS A 14 13.01 -1.04 2.43
C LYS A 14 12.23 -2.14 1.71
N VAL A 15 11.07 -2.50 2.25
CA VAL A 15 10.14 -3.43 1.64
C VAL A 15 9.12 -2.67 0.81
N LEU A 16 9.17 -2.88 -0.50
CA LEU A 16 8.22 -2.35 -1.47
C LEU A 16 7.28 -3.47 -1.93
N VAL A 17 5.98 -3.21 -1.90
CA VAL A 17 4.96 -4.11 -2.45
C VAL A 17 4.48 -3.53 -3.77
N VAL A 18 4.49 -4.34 -4.83
CA VAL A 18 3.90 -4.01 -6.13
C VAL A 18 2.76 -4.96 -6.41
N MET A 19 1.56 -4.43 -6.64
CA MET A 19 0.36 -5.25 -6.83
C MET A 19 -0.77 -4.46 -7.48
N GLU A 20 -1.72 -5.15 -8.10
CA GLU A 20 -3.01 -4.53 -8.44
C GLU A 20 -3.74 -4.07 -7.17
N HIS A 21 -4.40 -2.91 -7.24
CA HIS A 21 -5.05 -2.24 -6.12
C HIS A 21 -6.23 -3.04 -5.56
N VAL A 22 -7.06 -3.56 -6.46
CA VAL A 22 -8.23 -4.39 -6.15
C VAL A 22 -8.05 -5.82 -6.66
N ALA A 23 -8.74 -6.77 -6.03
CA ALA A 23 -8.84 -8.13 -6.53
C ALA A 23 -9.98 -8.23 -7.55
N LYS A 24 -10.01 -9.34 -8.30
CA LYS A 24 -11.11 -9.66 -9.21
C LYS A 24 -12.47 -9.53 -8.52
N GLY A 25 -13.39 -8.81 -9.17
CA GLY A 25 -14.70 -8.48 -8.61
C GLY A 25 -14.70 -7.27 -7.67
N ASN A 26 -13.75 -6.35 -7.85
CA ASN A 26 -13.63 -5.09 -7.13
C ASN A 26 -13.51 -5.22 -5.60
N LYS A 27 -12.88 -6.31 -5.13
CA LYS A 27 -12.69 -6.56 -3.70
C LYS A 27 -11.40 -5.90 -3.22
N HIS A 28 -11.47 -5.14 -2.12
CA HIS A 28 -10.30 -4.49 -1.53
C HIS A 28 -9.19 -5.50 -1.21
N LYS A 29 -7.96 -5.21 -1.61
CA LYS A 29 -6.76 -5.92 -1.15
C LYS A 29 -6.06 -5.16 -0.03
N LEU A 30 -6.07 -3.82 -0.11
CA LEU A 30 -5.67 -2.91 0.96
C LEU A 30 -6.80 -2.80 1.99
N LYS A 31 -6.58 -3.29 3.23
CA LYS A 31 -7.60 -3.43 4.28
C LYS A 31 -7.04 -3.01 5.65
N PRO A 32 -7.89 -2.68 6.65
CA PRO A 32 -7.44 -2.34 7.99
C PRO A 32 -6.71 -3.51 8.68
N SER A 33 -7.07 -4.74 8.32
CA SER A 33 -6.43 -5.96 8.79
C SER A 33 -6.38 -7.02 7.68
N CYS A 34 -5.27 -7.74 7.58
CA CYS A 34 -5.15 -8.86 6.65
C CYS A 34 -6.09 -10.00 7.07
N SER A 35 -6.86 -10.51 6.11
CA SER A 35 -7.73 -11.69 6.29
C SER A 35 -7.01 -13.01 6.00
N LEU A 36 -5.75 -12.94 5.54
CA LEU A 36 -4.90 -14.08 5.23
C LEU A 36 -3.71 -14.10 6.20
N PRO A 37 -3.04 -15.26 6.38
CA PRO A 37 -1.85 -15.35 7.21
C PRO A 37 -0.80 -14.31 6.82
N LEU A 38 -0.25 -13.62 7.82
CA LEU A 38 0.77 -12.59 7.60
C LEU A 38 2.11 -13.20 7.24
N THR A 39 2.77 -12.62 6.23
CA THR A 39 4.21 -12.87 5.96
C THR A 39 5.10 -12.12 6.97
N GLY A 40 4.69 -10.93 7.40
CA GLY A 40 5.39 -10.11 8.39
C GLY A 40 4.47 -9.02 8.94
N LYS A 41 4.75 -8.52 10.13
CA LYS A 41 3.96 -7.47 10.80
C LYS A 41 4.68 -6.13 10.69
N ARG A 42 3.99 -5.09 10.16
CA ARG A 42 4.52 -3.72 10.00
C ARG A 42 5.85 -3.65 9.22
N VAL A 43 6.01 -4.52 8.22
CA VAL A 43 7.25 -4.62 7.44
C VAL A 43 7.23 -3.83 6.14
N VAL A 44 6.04 -3.50 5.60
CA VAL A 44 5.92 -2.79 4.32
C VAL A 44 6.19 -1.31 4.53
N ASN A 45 7.16 -0.74 3.79
CA ASN A 45 7.41 0.70 3.79
C ASN A 45 6.58 1.44 2.75
N ARG A 46 6.33 0.81 1.59
CA ARG A 46 5.57 1.42 0.50
C ARG A 46 4.83 0.37 -0.33
N CYS A 47 3.62 0.72 -0.75
CA CYS A 47 2.82 -0.05 -1.68
C CYS A 47 2.61 0.76 -2.97
N ILE A 48 2.92 0.15 -4.11
CA ILE A 48 2.75 0.71 -5.44
C ILE A 48 1.69 -0.13 -6.14
N THR A 49 0.67 0.54 -6.65
CA THR A 49 -0.44 -0.08 -7.37
C THR A 49 -0.65 0.60 -8.71
N ASP A 50 -1.55 0.05 -9.52
CA ASP A 50 -2.03 0.67 -10.74
C ASP A 50 -2.74 2.02 -10.51
N MET A 51 -3.30 2.26 -9.31
CA MET A 51 -4.04 3.49 -9.01
C MET A 51 -3.25 4.53 -8.19
N ALA A 52 -2.32 4.08 -7.34
CA ALA A 52 -1.77 4.90 -6.27
C ALA A 52 -0.47 4.34 -5.68
N VAL A 53 0.31 5.23 -5.05
CA VAL A 53 1.45 4.91 -4.21
C VAL A 53 1.20 5.36 -2.76
N PHE A 54 1.33 4.43 -1.81
CA PHE A 54 1.21 4.70 -0.38
C PHE A 54 2.52 4.48 0.36
N ASP A 55 2.85 5.39 1.28
CA ASP A 55 3.87 5.20 2.30
C ASP A 55 3.25 4.74 3.63
N PHE A 56 3.94 3.83 4.32
CA PHE A 56 3.54 3.25 5.59
C PHE A 56 4.58 3.55 6.66
N VAL A 57 4.10 3.81 7.87
CA VAL A 57 4.96 4.00 9.05
C VAL A 57 5.25 2.63 9.66
N THR A 58 6.49 2.16 9.52
CA THR A 58 6.92 0.85 10.05
C THR A 58 7.39 0.97 11.50
N GLU A 59 7.95 2.12 11.90
CA GLU A 59 8.52 2.38 13.22
C GLU A 59 7.70 3.37 14.05
N GLY A 60 7.82 3.31 15.38
CA GLY A 60 7.12 4.23 16.28
C GLY A 60 5.60 3.98 16.37
N PRO A 61 4.82 4.98 16.85
CA PRO A 61 3.38 4.86 17.01
C PRO A 61 2.67 4.51 15.70
N GLU A 62 1.55 3.81 15.80
CA GLU A 62 0.70 3.54 14.64
C GLU A 62 0.13 4.85 14.07
N ALA A 63 0.22 4.99 12.75
CA ALA A 63 -0.27 6.14 12.01
C ALA A 63 -0.92 5.64 10.70
N PRO A 64 -1.94 6.35 10.18
CA PRO A 64 -2.55 5.98 8.91
C PRO A 64 -1.52 6.08 7.78
N PRO A 65 -1.62 5.22 6.75
CA PRO A 65 -0.80 5.34 5.54
C PRO A 65 -1.00 6.70 4.87
N THR A 66 -0.02 7.12 4.06
CA THR A 66 -0.08 8.38 3.30
C THR A 66 -0.06 8.10 1.82
N LEU A 67 -1.09 8.56 1.10
CA LEU A 67 -1.14 8.61 -0.36
C LEU A 67 -0.15 9.69 -0.84
N ILE A 68 0.91 9.28 -1.53
CA ILE A 68 1.99 10.17 -1.98
C ILE A 68 2.01 10.39 -3.48
N GLU A 69 1.50 9.43 -4.25
CA GLU A 69 1.34 9.55 -5.70
C GLU A 69 0.01 8.94 -6.14
N ILE A 70 -0.59 9.50 -7.18
CA ILE A 70 -1.85 9.04 -7.78
C ILE A 70 -1.71 8.87 -9.29
N ALA A 71 -2.34 7.83 -9.85
CA ALA A 71 -2.37 7.62 -11.29
C ALA A 71 -3.10 8.78 -11.99
N PRO A 72 -2.68 9.17 -13.21
CA PRO A 72 -3.25 10.34 -13.91
C PRO A 72 -4.71 10.16 -14.33
N ASP A 73 -5.21 8.93 -14.39
CA ASP A 73 -6.53 8.54 -14.85
C ASP A 73 -7.52 8.24 -13.71
N THR A 74 -7.15 8.54 -12.46
CA THR A 74 -8.00 8.34 -11.28
C THR A 74 -8.09 9.56 -10.39
N THR A 75 -8.93 9.51 -9.35
CA THR A 75 -9.14 10.57 -8.36
C THR A 75 -8.89 10.05 -6.95
N VAL A 76 -8.60 10.96 -6.02
CA VAL A 76 -8.41 10.59 -4.61
C VAL A 76 -9.66 9.89 -4.05
N ASP A 77 -10.85 10.33 -4.46
CA ASP A 77 -12.11 9.71 -4.00
C ASP A 77 -12.27 8.29 -4.56
N ALA A 78 -11.93 8.05 -5.83
CA ALA A 78 -11.92 6.69 -6.39
C ALA A 78 -10.91 5.78 -5.67
N VAL A 79 -9.74 6.31 -5.29
CA VAL A 79 -8.75 5.58 -4.47
C VAL A 79 -9.32 5.27 -3.08
N ARG A 80 -10.04 6.20 -2.45
CA ARG A 80 -10.73 5.97 -1.16
C ARG A 80 -11.77 4.86 -1.28
N GLU A 81 -12.60 4.87 -2.32
CA GLU A 81 -13.61 3.82 -2.56
C GLU A 81 -12.98 2.45 -2.80
N ALA A 82 -11.80 2.40 -3.42
CA ALA A 82 -11.05 1.18 -3.71
C ALA A 82 -10.15 0.69 -2.54
N THR A 83 -10.00 1.49 -1.48
CA THR A 83 -9.15 1.20 -0.33
C THR A 83 -9.99 0.94 0.93
N GLY A 84 -9.72 -0.16 1.63
CA GLY A 84 -10.50 -0.54 2.82
C GLY A 84 -10.10 0.17 4.12
N PHE A 85 -9.12 1.07 4.11
CA PHE A 85 -8.63 1.79 5.28
C PHE A 85 -8.56 3.31 5.04
N GLU A 86 -8.57 4.07 6.13
CA GLU A 86 -8.34 5.51 6.12
C GLU A 86 -6.87 5.84 5.83
N PHE A 87 -6.64 6.88 5.02
CA PHE A 87 -5.31 7.36 4.69
C PHE A 87 -5.25 8.90 4.63
N LYS A 88 -4.05 9.42 4.87
CA LYS A 88 -3.73 10.84 4.64
C LYS A 88 -3.38 11.06 3.17
N VAL A 89 -3.62 12.26 2.67
CA VAL A 89 -3.16 12.68 1.35
C VAL A 89 -1.95 13.59 1.53
N ALA A 90 -0.87 13.33 0.81
CA ALA A 90 0.31 14.19 0.85
C ALA A 90 -0.01 15.57 0.23
N GLU A 91 0.65 16.60 0.75
CA GLU A 91 0.61 17.95 0.19
C GLU A 91 2.05 18.40 -0.12
N PRO A 92 2.44 18.54 -1.40
CA PRO A 92 1.65 18.28 -2.61
C PRO A 92 1.51 16.77 -2.92
N LEU A 93 0.33 16.37 -3.40
CA LEU A 93 0.12 15.06 -4.00
C LEU A 93 0.73 15.06 -5.41
N LYS A 94 1.57 14.05 -5.71
CA LYS A 94 2.22 13.93 -7.02
C LYS A 94 1.39 13.04 -7.95
N THR A 95 1.48 13.29 -9.25
CA THR A 95 1.01 12.36 -10.26
C THR A 95 2.08 11.29 -10.47
N MET A 96 1.67 10.02 -10.55
CA MET A 96 2.55 8.92 -10.93
C MET A 96 3.08 9.15 -12.35
N LEU A 97 4.33 8.77 -12.61
CA LEU A 97 4.90 8.83 -13.95
C LEU A 97 4.17 7.82 -14.85
N ALA A 98 3.68 8.31 -15.99
CA ALA A 98 3.26 7.46 -17.10
C ALA A 98 4.47 7.25 -18.01
N ASP A 99 4.80 6.00 -18.30
CA ASP A 99 5.78 5.64 -19.33
C ASP A 99 5.25 5.96 -20.74
#